data_AF-A0A2V9YKA0-F1
#
_entry.id   AF-A0A2V9YKA0-F1
#
_cell.length_a   1.000
_cell.length_b   1.000
_cell.length_c   1.000
_cell.angle_alpha   90.00
_cell.angle_beta   90.00
_cell.angle_gamma   90.00
#
_symmetry.space_group_name_H-M   'P 1'
#
loop_
_entity.id
_entity.type
_entity.pdbx_description
1 polymer ?
#
loop_
_entity_poly.entity_id
_entity_poly.type
_entity_poly.pdbx_seq_one_letter_code
_entity_poly.pdbx_strand_id
1 'polypeptide(L)'
;MFVATILLAASMASCSGQDFGFLQPTPEDLCKCLPVEPDILDYRHAAKHVPIPNLAPQEVSVETILTWPQDIFIPSDAPRSGRELEVFHIATAFLQKASVNALDCDVSMEISQTADKSSLRMIVETPVDSEYCSARQTLQAQLGKHNFRLDSQHGGELPQALPIDVVGMAFEDFEHDRGPVATLWEIHPAIVTVH
;
A
#
# COMPACT_ATOMS: atom_id res chain seq x y z
N MET A 1 -39.44 19.50 -46.14
CA MET A 1 -38.22 18.68 -46.00
C MET A 1 -37.23 19.47 -45.16
N PHE A 2 -37.20 19.23 -43.85
CA PHE A 2 -36.17 19.70 -42.91
C PHE A 2 -36.17 18.71 -41.74
N VAL A 3 -35.09 17.94 -41.60
CA VAL A 3 -34.85 17.05 -40.46
C VAL A 3 -33.77 17.74 -39.63
N ALA A 4 -34.12 18.13 -38.41
CA ALA A 4 -33.19 18.69 -37.44
C ALA A 4 -32.44 17.55 -36.76
N THR A 5 -31.12 17.51 -36.92
CA THR A 5 -30.23 16.55 -36.26
C THR A 5 -29.85 17.10 -34.90
N ILE A 6 -30.28 16.43 -33.82
CA ILE A 6 -29.86 16.74 -32.45
C ILE A 6 -28.55 16.00 -32.19
N LEU A 7 -27.45 16.74 -31.98
CA LEU A 7 -26.19 16.20 -31.45
C LEU A 7 -26.30 16.10 -29.93
N LEU A 8 -26.34 14.87 -29.42
CA LEU A 8 -26.19 14.59 -27.99
C LEU A 8 -24.69 14.37 -27.71
N ALA A 9 -24.07 15.30 -27.00
CA ALA A 9 -22.72 15.10 -26.47
C ALA A 9 -22.82 14.28 -25.17
N ALA A 10 -22.38 13.03 -25.21
CA ALA A 10 -22.22 12.21 -24.02
C ALA A 10 -20.88 12.55 -23.34
N SER A 11 -20.94 13.24 -22.20
CA SER A 11 -19.80 13.41 -21.30
C SER A 11 -19.52 12.09 -20.58
N MET A 12 -18.45 11.39 -20.98
CA MET A 12 -17.91 10.27 -20.22
C MET A 12 -17.16 10.82 -19.00
N ALA A 13 -17.86 10.96 -17.88
CA ALA A 13 -17.23 11.06 -16.57
C ALA A 13 -16.74 9.66 -16.19
N SER A 14 -15.48 9.36 -16.47
CA SER A 14 -14.79 8.23 -15.87
C SER A 14 -14.31 8.66 -14.49
N CYS A 15 -15.17 8.51 -13.49
CA CYS A 15 -14.79 8.56 -12.09
C CYS A 15 -14.62 7.11 -11.62
N SER A 16 -13.42 6.55 -11.81
CA SER A 16 -13.03 5.31 -11.13
C SER A 16 -12.28 5.68 -9.85
N GLY A 17 -13.05 6.02 -8.82
CA GLY A 17 -12.61 6.03 -7.43
C GLY A 17 -13.75 5.44 -6.63
N GLN A 18 -13.54 4.28 -6.01
CA GLN A 18 -14.54 3.70 -5.13
C GLN A 18 -14.48 4.44 -3.79
N ASP A 19 -15.61 4.99 -3.35
CA ASP A 19 -15.75 5.58 -2.01
C ASP A 19 -15.64 4.46 -0.96
N PHE A 20 -14.51 4.38 -0.27
CA PHE A 20 -14.35 3.46 0.86
C PHE A 20 -14.83 4.13 2.16
N GLY A 21 -16.01 3.71 2.67
CA GLY A 21 -16.37 3.67 4.10
C GLY A 21 -16.39 4.95 4.96
N PHE A 22 -17.52 5.22 5.63
CA PHE A 22 -17.82 6.39 6.49
C PHE A 22 -17.16 6.40 7.90
N LEU A 23 -16.11 5.61 8.16
CA LEU A 23 -15.65 5.38 9.54
C LEU A 23 -14.72 6.46 10.12
N GLN A 24 -14.07 7.26 9.26
CA GLN A 24 -13.17 8.33 9.68
C GLN A 24 -13.60 9.68 9.09
N PRO A 25 -13.23 10.83 9.71
CA PRO A 25 -13.24 12.10 8.98
C PRO A 25 -12.45 11.93 7.69
N THR A 26 -12.70 12.77 6.69
CA THR A 26 -12.18 12.58 5.33
C THR A 26 -10.93 13.45 5.11
N PRO A 27 -9.77 13.17 5.75
CA PRO A 27 -8.65 14.05 5.57
C PRO A 27 -8.09 13.85 4.16
N GLU A 28 -8.06 14.93 3.39
CA GLU A 28 -7.19 15.02 2.22
C GLU A 28 -5.72 14.87 2.64
N ASP A 29 -5.40 15.22 3.88
CA ASP A 29 -4.07 15.12 4.47
C ASP A 29 -3.89 13.76 5.18
N LEU A 30 -3.19 12.83 4.53
CA LEU A 30 -2.97 11.48 5.05
C LEU A 30 -2.37 11.42 6.46
N CYS A 31 -1.72 12.48 6.93
CA CYS A 31 -1.16 12.56 8.27
C CYS A 31 -2.17 12.91 9.36
N LYS A 32 -3.41 13.25 9.00
CA LYS A 32 -4.51 13.53 9.93
C LYS A 32 -5.47 12.34 10.07
N CYS A 33 -5.11 11.21 9.49
CA CYS A 33 -5.84 9.96 9.66
C CYS A 33 -5.69 9.49 11.12
N LEU A 34 -6.79 9.07 11.75
CA LEU A 34 -6.82 8.67 13.15
C LEU A 34 -7.20 7.18 13.25
N PRO A 35 -6.24 6.26 13.47
CA PRO A 35 -6.52 4.83 13.50
C PRO A 35 -7.62 4.50 14.53
N VAL A 36 -8.54 3.63 14.13
CA VAL A 36 -9.59 3.04 14.99
C VAL A 36 -9.25 1.61 15.43
N GLU A 37 -8.28 0.99 14.74
CA GLU A 37 -7.69 -0.31 15.04
C GLU A 37 -6.17 -0.18 15.07
N PRO A 38 -5.47 -1.11 15.73
CA PRO A 38 -5.90 -2.41 16.24
C PRO A 38 -6.42 -2.33 17.69
N ASP A 39 -6.84 -3.49 18.22
CA ASP A 39 -6.96 -3.70 19.66
C ASP A 39 -5.58 -3.53 20.34
N ILE A 40 -5.54 -2.94 21.53
CA ILE A 40 -4.33 -2.72 22.34
C ILE A 40 -3.60 -4.01 22.74
N LEU A 41 -4.22 -5.17 22.49
CA LEU A 41 -3.70 -6.50 22.79
C LEU A 41 -2.99 -7.16 21.61
N ASP A 42 -3.01 -6.57 20.42
CA ASP A 42 -2.28 -7.07 19.26
C ASP A 42 -0.81 -6.60 19.29
N TYR A 43 0.04 -7.43 19.87
CA TYR A 43 1.48 -7.18 19.95
C TYR A 43 2.11 -7.11 18.56
N ARG A 44 1.67 -7.93 17.60
CA ARG A 44 2.26 -7.97 16.27
C ARG A 44 1.90 -6.73 15.45
N HIS A 45 0.74 -6.13 15.68
CA HIS A 45 0.47 -4.80 15.13
C HIS A 45 1.47 -3.76 15.64
N ALA A 46 1.72 -3.68 16.95
CA ALA A 46 2.74 -2.79 17.48
C ALA A 46 4.15 -3.11 16.95
N ALA A 47 4.43 -4.40 16.67
CA ALA A 47 5.70 -4.82 16.09
C ALA A 47 5.86 -4.39 14.62
N LYS A 48 4.78 -4.19 13.86
CA LYS A 48 4.85 -3.64 12.49
C LYS A 48 4.99 -2.11 12.46
N HIS A 49 4.52 -1.41 13.49
CA HIS A 49 4.67 0.04 13.66
C HIS A 49 5.94 0.41 14.44
N VAL A 50 7.10 0.23 13.80
CA VAL A 50 8.42 0.59 14.34
C VAL A 50 9.19 1.48 13.36
N PRO A 51 10.20 2.25 13.80
CA PRO A 51 11.08 2.95 12.88
C PRO A 51 11.91 1.97 12.05
N ILE A 52 12.05 2.21 10.74
CA ILE A 52 13.03 1.49 9.90
C ILE A 52 14.44 1.74 10.50
N PRO A 53 15.18 0.70 10.93
CA PRO A 53 16.48 0.88 11.53
C PRO A 53 17.48 1.35 10.47
N ASN A 54 18.49 2.13 10.89
CA ASN A 54 19.56 2.61 10.02
C ASN A 54 20.58 1.49 9.72
N LEU A 55 20.13 0.47 8.99
CA LEU A 55 20.92 -0.63 8.45
C LEU A 55 21.07 -0.48 6.94
N ALA A 56 22.15 -1.02 6.39
CA ALA A 56 22.30 -1.09 4.93
C ALA A 56 21.20 -2.00 4.35
N PRO A 57 20.35 -1.52 3.43
CA PRO A 57 19.31 -2.35 2.84
C PRO A 57 19.91 -3.48 2.01
N GLN A 58 19.29 -4.66 2.10
CA GLN A 58 19.56 -5.78 1.21
C GLN A 58 18.72 -5.66 -0.05
N GLU A 59 19.36 -5.72 -1.21
CA GLU A 59 18.66 -5.74 -2.49
C GLU A 59 17.84 -7.02 -2.64
N VAL A 60 16.57 -6.88 -2.98
CA VAL A 60 15.67 -8.01 -3.21
C VAL A 60 14.64 -7.64 -4.30
N SER A 61 14.16 -8.64 -5.03
CA SER A 61 13.08 -8.46 -6.01
C SER A 61 11.73 -8.94 -5.46
N VAL A 62 10.63 -8.41 -6.01
CA VAL A 62 9.27 -8.92 -5.68
C VAL A 62 9.19 -10.41 -5.98
N GLU A 63 9.73 -10.85 -7.11
CA GLU A 63 9.77 -12.28 -7.48
C GLU A 63 10.49 -13.13 -6.42
N THR A 64 11.58 -12.63 -5.84
CA THR A 64 12.30 -13.34 -4.78
C THR A 64 11.46 -13.44 -3.50
N ILE A 65 10.82 -12.34 -3.08
CA ILE A 65 9.98 -12.31 -1.88
C ILE A 65 8.82 -13.29 -2.00
N LEU A 66 8.19 -13.36 -3.17
CA LEU A 66 7.09 -14.31 -3.44
C LEU A 66 7.49 -15.79 -3.29
N THR A 67 8.80 -16.10 -3.28
CA THR A 67 9.31 -17.46 -3.05
C THR A 67 9.74 -17.73 -1.61
N TRP A 68 9.66 -16.73 -0.73
CA TRP A 68 10.07 -16.92 0.67
C TRP A 68 9.18 -17.96 1.36
N PRO A 69 9.77 -18.86 2.17
CA PRO A 69 9.01 -19.74 3.03
C PRO A 69 8.09 -18.92 3.93
N GLN A 70 6.87 -19.44 4.16
CA GLN A 70 5.87 -18.82 5.01
C GLN A 70 5.51 -19.77 6.14
N ASP A 71 5.32 -19.22 7.32
CA ASP A 71 4.90 -19.96 8.49
C ASP A 71 3.39 -20.23 8.43
N ILE A 72 3.02 -21.48 8.73
CA ILE A 72 1.61 -21.91 8.73
C ILE A 72 0.83 -21.24 9.86
N PHE A 73 1.52 -20.81 10.91
CA PHE A 73 0.95 -20.14 12.07
C PHE A 73 1.99 -19.23 12.72
N ILE A 74 1.61 -17.97 12.93
CA ILE A 74 2.39 -16.99 13.67
C ILE A 74 1.54 -16.55 14.86
N PRO A 75 1.99 -16.78 16.12
CA PRO A 75 1.29 -16.27 17.29
C PRO A 75 1.18 -14.74 17.26
N SER A 76 0.04 -14.19 17.69
CA SER A 76 -0.18 -12.73 17.74
C SER A 76 0.76 -11.98 18.70
N ASP A 77 1.48 -12.70 19.58
CA ASP A 77 2.50 -12.19 20.49
C ASP A 77 3.94 -12.55 20.07
N ALA A 78 4.12 -13.19 18.92
CA ALA A 78 5.44 -13.59 18.46
C ALA A 78 6.29 -12.36 18.08
N PRO A 79 7.50 -12.20 18.67
CA PRO A 79 8.42 -11.13 18.29
C PRO A 79 8.91 -11.31 16.84
N ARG A 80 9.33 -10.19 16.23
CA ARG A 80 10.03 -10.22 14.95
C ARG A 80 11.22 -11.18 15.00
N SER A 81 11.41 -11.98 13.96
CA SER A 81 12.55 -12.88 13.86
C SER A 81 13.04 -13.06 12.41
N GLY A 82 14.27 -13.55 12.24
CA GLY A 82 14.83 -13.84 10.92
C GLY A 82 14.81 -12.61 9.99
N ARG A 83 14.17 -12.76 8.82
CA ARG A 83 14.04 -11.68 7.81
C ARG A 83 13.30 -10.45 8.33
N GLU A 84 12.43 -10.61 9.32
CA GLU A 84 11.69 -9.46 9.89
C GLU A 84 12.60 -8.49 10.65
N LEU A 85 13.86 -8.85 10.91
CA LEU A 85 14.89 -8.01 11.52
C LEU A 85 15.80 -7.32 10.48
N GLU A 86 15.55 -7.56 9.19
CA GLU A 86 16.37 -7.06 8.09
C GLU A 86 15.68 -5.89 7.37
N VAL A 87 16.48 -5.02 6.76
CA VAL A 87 16.00 -3.95 5.88
C VAL A 87 16.25 -4.37 4.44
N PHE A 88 15.26 -4.18 3.60
CA PHE A 88 15.29 -4.53 2.19
C PHE A 88 15.10 -3.30 1.32
N HIS A 89 15.70 -3.33 0.14
CA HIS A 89 15.43 -2.40 -0.94
C HIS A 89 14.97 -3.18 -2.17
N ILE A 90 13.83 -2.79 -2.72
CA ILE A 90 13.30 -3.28 -3.98
C ILE A 90 13.53 -2.16 -4.99
N ALA A 91 14.64 -2.24 -5.73
CA ALA A 91 15.05 -1.20 -6.67
C ALA A 91 14.10 -1.04 -7.87
N THR A 92 13.28 -2.05 -8.19
CA THR A 92 12.32 -1.98 -9.29
C THR A 92 11.12 -2.87 -9.02
N ALA A 93 9.97 -2.23 -8.86
CA ALA A 93 8.66 -2.86 -8.87
C ALA A 93 7.64 -1.99 -9.61
N PHE A 94 6.42 -2.49 -9.76
CA PHE A 94 5.30 -1.76 -10.32
C PHE A 94 4.16 -1.70 -9.31
N LEU A 95 3.77 -0.48 -8.94
CA LEU A 95 2.61 -0.21 -8.11
C LEU A 95 1.33 -0.49 -8.89
N GLN A 96 0.52 -1.42 -8.38
CA GLN A 96 -0.72 -1.85 -9.01
C GLN A 96 -1.95 -1.22 -8.37
N LYS A 97 -1.93 -1.09 -7.04
CA LYS A 97 -3.02 -0.55 -6.22
C LYS A 97 -2.45 0.26 -5.07
N ALA A 98 -3.10 1.36 -4.71
CA ALA A 98 -2.78 2.13 -3.51
C ALA A 98 -4.07 2.61 -2.84
N SER A 99 -4.21 2.40 -1.53
CA SER A 99 -5.37 2.83 -0.75
C SER A 99 -4.96 3.08 0.70
N VAL A 100 -5.70 3.92 1.40
CA VAL A 100 -5.58 4.04 2.85
C VAL A 100 -6.46 2.98 3.48
N ASN A 101 -5.91 2.18 4.39
CA ASN A 101 -6.71 1.28 5.20
C ASN A 101 -7.59 2.12 6.15
N ALA A 102 -8.91 1.93 6.07
CA ALA A 102 -9.87 2.75 6.80
C ALA A 102 -9.87 2.48 8.32
N LEU A 103 -9.21 1.40 8.78
CA LEU A 103 -9.18 0.98 10.17
C LEU A 103 -7.90 1.43 10.87
N ASP A 104 -6.73 1.06 10.37
CA ASP A 104 -5.43 1.41 10.99
C ASP A 104 -4.73 2.61 10.34
N CYS A 105 -5.33 3.22 9.31
CA CYS A 105 -4.79 4.36 8.58
C CYS A 105 -3.47 4.11 7.82
N ASP A 106 -3.01 2.88 7.69
CA ASP A 106 -1.81 2.61 6.93
C ASP A 106 -2.06 2.83 5.44
N VAL A 107 -1.05 3.36 4.73
CA VAL A 107 -1.13 3.41 3.26
C VAL A 107 -0.73 2.04 2.75
N SER A 108 -1.73 1.27 2.31
CA SER A 108 -1.56 -0.09 1.79
C SER A 108 -1.41 -0.06 0.27
N MET A 109 -0.36 -0.70 -0.22
CA MET A 109 -0.01 -0.77 -1.63
C MET A 109 0.16 -2.22 -2.06
N GLU A 110 -0.39 -2.55 -3.23
CA GLU A 110 -0.09 -3.83 -3.88
C GLU A 110 0.92 -3.59 -5.01
N ILE A 111 2.03 -4.31 -4.99
CA ILE A 111 3.13 -4.17 -5.96
C ILE A 111 3.40 -5.51 -6.66
N SER A 112 3.91 -5.44 -7.89
CA SER A 112 4.31 -6.62 -8.67
C SER A 112 5.67 -6.42 -9.35
N GLN A 113 6.29 -7.52 -9.79
CA GLN A 113 7.56 -7.46 -10.50
C GLN A 113 7.46 -6.80 -11.88
N THR A 114 6.30 -6.92 -12.53
CA THR A 114 6.04 -6.37 -13.87
C THR A 114 4.80 -5.47 -13.88
N ALA A 115 4.64 -4.64 -14.91
CA ALA A 115 3.47 -3.78 -15.07
C ALA A 115 2.17 -4.54 -15.40
N ASP A 116 2.24 -5.83 -15.75
CA ASP A 116 1.07 -6.63 -16.09
C ASP A 116 0.15 -6.77 -14.88
N LYS A 117 -1.11 -6.35 -15.06
CA LYS A 117 -2.18 -6.35 -14.06
C LYS A 117 -2.50 -7.76 -13.53
N SER A 118 -2.16 -8.80 -14.28
CA SER A 118 -2.31 -10.21 -13.89
C SER A 118 -1.12 -10.79 -13.13
N SER A 119 -0.03 -10.02 -12.96
CA SER A 119 1.14 -10.45 -12.19
C SER A 119 0.77 -10.73 -10.73
N LEU A 120 1.46 -11.71 -10.13
CA LEU A 120 1.40 -11.92 -8.69
C LEU A 120 1.86 -10.66 -7.94
N ARG A 121 1.18 -10.39 -6.83
CA ARG A 121 1.37 -9.17 -6.04
C ARG A 121 1.74 -9.50 -4.61
N MET A 122 2.43 -8.58 -3.97
CA MET A 122 2.66 -8.55 -2.53
C MET A 122 2.24 -7.19 -1.96
N ILE A 123 2.10 -7.13 -0.64
CA ILE A 123 1.72 -5.90 0.07
C ILE A 123 2.96 -5.14 0.51
N VAL A 124 2.87 -3.82 0.43
CA VAL A 124 3.81 -2.87 1.00
C VAL A 124 2.99 -1.82 1.74
N GLU A 125 3.33 -1.52 2.99
CA GLU A 125 2.58 -0.56 3.79
C GLU A 125 3.48 0.52 4.39
N THR A 126 3.00 1.77 4.33
CA THR A 126 3.61 2.90 5.04
C THR A 126 2.74 3.23 6.27
N PRO A 127 3.28 3.09 7.50
CA PRO A 127 2.49 3.24 8.71
C PRO A 127 1.87 4.63 8.90
N VAL A 128 0.83 4.76 9.72
CA VAL A 128 0.23 6.03 10.13
C VAL A 128 1.12 6.86 11.06
N ASP A 129 2.13 6.25 11.69
CA ASP A 129 3.00 6.92 12.66
C ASP A 129 3.59 8.23 12.11
N SER A 130 3.68 9.22 13.01
CA SER A 130 4.08 10.59 12.64
C SER A 130 5.45 10.69 11.95
N GLU A 131 6.35 9.74 12.20
CA GLU A 131 7.65 9.65 11.55
C GLU A 131 7.57 9.33 10.05
N TYR A 132 6.50 8.65 9.60
CA TYR A 132 6.24 8.35 8.20
C TYR A 132 5.38 9.39 7.49
N CYS A 133 4.90 10.44 8.18
CA CYS A 133 4.05 11.47 7.59
C CYS A 133 4.68 12.11 6.34
N SER A 134 5.97 12.45 6.37
CA SER A 134 6.66 13.01 5.20
C SER A 134 6.70 12.03 4.03
N ALA A 135 6.86 10.73 4.29
CA ALA A 135 6.85 9.69 3.26
C ALA A 135 5.44 9.55 2.64
N ARG A 136 4.39 9.54 3.48
CA ARG A 136 2.99 9.49 3.03
C ARG A 136 2.62 10.70 2.17
N GLN A 137 2.97 11.90 2.59
CA GLN A 137 2.73 13.13 1.80
C GLN A 137 3.52 13.13 0.49
N THR A 138 4.75 12.63 0.51
CA THR A 138 5.56 12.52 -0.71
C THR A 138 4.93 11.54 -1.70
N LEU A 139 4.54 10.35 -1.23
CA LEU A 139 3.85 9.34 -2.04
C LEU A 139 2.55 9.91 -2.62
N GLN A 140 1.71 10.54 -1.79
CA GLN A 140 0.47 11.18 -2.23
C GLN A 140 0.73 12.22 -3.34
N ALA A 141 1.70 13.11 -3.14
CA ALA A 141 2.06 14.13 -4.12
C ALA A 141 2.62 13.54 -5.40
N GLN A 142 3.42 12.46 -5.32
CA GLN A 142 3.94 11.77 -6.50
C GLN A 142 2.83 11.10 -7.28
N LEU A 143 1.94 10.33 -6.64
CA LEU A 143 0.77 9.72 -7.28
C LEU A 143 -0.13 10.77 -7.96
N GLY A 144 -0.30 11.93 -7.33
CA GLY A 144 -1.04 13.05 -7.90
C GLY A 144 -0.48 13.53 -9.26
N LYS A 145 0.84 13.44 -9.48
CA LYS A 145 1.47 13.76 -10.78
C LYS A 145 1.07 12.78 -11.88
N HIS A 146 0.64 11.58 -11.51
CA HIS A 146 0.13 10.55 -12.41
C HIS A 146 -1.41 10.53 -12.46
N ASN A 147 -2.08 11.61 -12.01
CA ASN A 147 -3.53 11.73 -11.93
C ASN A 147 -4.20 10.65 -11.06
N PHE A 148 -3.48 10.12 -10.07
CA PHE A 148 -4.02 9.20 -9.09
C PHE A 148 -4.22 9.92 -7.75
N ARG A 149 -5.46 9.97 -7.27
CA ARG A 149 -5.81 10.58 -5.99
C ARG A 149 -5.75 9.50 -4.90
N LEU A 150 -4.88 9.71 -3.92
CA LEU A 150 -4.78 8.89 -2.71
C LEU A 150 -5.16 9.74 -1.50
N ASP A 151 -6.26 9.41 -0.83
CA ASP A 151 -6.64 9.94 0.47
C ASP A 151 -7.51 8.91 1.22
N SER A 152 -8.10 9.28 2.36
CA SER A 152 -8.91 8.34 3.15
C SER A 152 -10.18 7.84 2.44
N GLN A 153 -10.61 8.51 1.36
CA GLN A 153 -11.80 8.13 0.59
C GLN A 153 -11.46 7.64 -0.82
N HIS A 154 -10.30 8.03 -1.34
CA HIS A 154 -9.88 7.78 -2.71
C HIS A 154 -8.64 6.90 -2.75
N GLY A 155 -8.67 5.93 -3.66
CA GLY A 155 -7.58 5.00 -3.92
C GLY A 155 -8.10 3.84 -4.75
N GLY A 156 -7.44 2.70 -4.62
CA GLY A 156 -7.77 1.47 -5.33
C GLY A 156 -6.79 1.18 -6.46
N GLU A 157 -7.27 0.45 -7.46
CA GLU A 157 -6.45 -0.03 -8.56
C GLU A 157 -6.01 1.14 -9.45
N LEU A 158 -4.71 1.25 -9.72
CA LEU A 158 -4.19 2.25 -10.63
C LEU A 158 -4.57 1.89 -12.07
N PRO A 159 -5.09 2.82 -12.89
CA PRO A 159 -5.40 2.55 -14.30
C PRO A 159 -4.19 2.05 -15.10
N GLN A 160 -3.01 2.56 -14.78
CA GLN A 160 -1.73 2.12 -15.32
C GLN A 160 -0.79 1.86 -14.15
N ALA A 161 -0.10 0.72 -14.18
CA ALA A 161 0.90 0.40 -13.16
C ALA A 161 2.07 1.40 -13.24
N LEU A 162 2.53 1.88 -12.08
CA LEU A 162 3.59 2.88 -12.01
C LEU A 162 4.91 2.26 -11.51
N PRO A 163 6.06 2.57 -12.12
CA PRO A 163 7.34 2.11 -11.61
C PRO A 163 7.63 2.75 -10.25
N ILE A 164 8.14 1.95 -9.31
CA ILE A 164 8.49 2.38 -7.97
C ILE A 164 9.80 1.74 -7.48
N ASP A 165 10.39 2.37 -6.47
CA ASP A 165 11.32 1.74 -5.53
C ASP A 165 10.70 1.68 -4.12
N VAL A 166 11.16 0.71 -3.32
CA VAL A 166 10.69 0.48 -1.95
C VAL A 166 11.87 0.24 -1.03
N VAL A 167 11.92 0.93 0.12
CA VAL A 167 12.82 0.60 1.23
C VAL A 167 11.99 0.31 2.47
N GLY A 168 12.24 -0.80 3.14
CA GLY A 168 11.52 -1.11 4.37
C GLY A 168 11.96 -2.42 5.02
N MET A 169 11.20 -2.87 6.02
CA MET A 169 11.46 -4.12 6.72
C MET A 169 10.50 -5.20 6.24
N ALA A 170 10.97 -6.45 6.17
CA ALA A 170 10.04 -7.56 5.98
C ALA A 170 9.13 -7.70 7.21
N PHE A 171 7.88 -8.12 6.99
CA PHE A 171 6.97 -8.51 8.05
C PHE A 171 6.09 -9.65 7.53
N GLU A 172 5.99 -10.74 8.27
CA GLU A 172 5.08 -11.82 7.90
C GLU A 172 3.76 -11.60 8.62
N ASP A 173 2.81 -10.97 7.93
CA ASP A 173 1.49 -10.72 8.50
C ASP A 173 0.66 -12.02 8.42
N PHE A 174 -0.11 -12.33 9.45
CA PHE A 174 -1.01 -13.49 9.50
C PHE A 174 -2.48 -13.06 9.61
N GLU A 175 -2.72 -11.76 9.73
CA GLU A 175 -4.02 -11.17 10.00
C GLU A 175 -4.80 -10.99 8.67
N HIS A 176 -6.13 -11.20 8.71
CA HIS A 176 -7.18 -10.79 7.75
C HIS A 176 -7.15 -11.21 6.24
N ASP A 177 -8.26 -10.94 5.54
CA ASP A 177 -8.47 -11.13 4.10
C ASP A 177 -7.56 -10.20 3.29
N ARG A 178 -6.64 -10.78 2.52
CA ARG A 178 -5.58 -10.05 1.80
C ARG A 178 -5.89 -9.86 0.32
N GLY A 179 -7.10 -10.22 -0.10
CA GLY A 179 -7.50 -10.17 -1.51
C GLY A 179 -6.61 -11.05 -2.39
N PRO A 180 -6.20 -10.58 -3.59
CA PRO A 180 -5.53 -11.42 -4.59
C PRO A 180 -3.99 -11.54 -4.42
N VAL A 181 -3.43 -11.12 -3.27
CA VAL A 181 -1.97 -11.16 -3.06
C VAL A 181 -1.47 -12.60 -2.85
N ALA A 182 -0.23 -12.84 -3.26
CA ALA A 182 0.31 -14.20 -3.41
C ALA A 182 1.18 -14.68 -2.24
N THR A 183 1.34 -13.86 -1.19
CA THR A 183 2.20 -14.15 -0.04
C THR A 183 1.71 -13.46 1.22
N LEU A 184 2.09 -14.02 2.37
CA LEU A 184 1.94 -13.47 3.70
C LEU A 184 3.01 -12.42 4.04
N TRP A 185 4.11 -12.41 3.28
CA TRP A 185 5.17 -11.44 3.42
C TRP A 185 4.76 -10.08 2.90
N GLU A 186 5.01 -9.07 3.72
CA GLU A 186 4.90 -7.66 3.38
C GLU A 186 6.24 -6.97 3.54
N ILE A 187 6.37 -5.78 2.95
CA ILE A 187 7.33 -4.80 3.45
C ILE A 187 6.55 -3.81 4.32
N HIS A 188 6.75 -3.89 5.64
CA HIS A 188 6.08 -3.07 6.65
C HIS A 188 7.01 -2.94 7.89
N PRO A 189 7.42 -1.72 8.26
CA PRO A 189 7.14 -0.44 7.61
C PRO A 189 7.89 -0.26 6.28
N ALA A 190 7.37 0.57 5.39
CA ALA A 190 7.99 0.90 4.12
C ALA A 190 7.92 2.39 3.76
N ILE A 191 8.93 2.84 3.01
CA ILE A 191 8.96 4.10 2.27
C ILE A 191 8.97 3.75 0.77
N VAL A 192 8.05 4.35 0.01
CA VAL A 192 7.88 4.10 -1.43
C VAL A 192 8.12 5.38 -2.22
N THR A 193 8.89 5.26 -3.31
CA THR A 193 9.13 6.34 -4.28
C THR A 193 8.50 5.97 -5.62
N VAL A 194 7.70 6.87 -6.19
CA VAL A 194 7.13 6.72 -7.54
C VAL A 194 7.97 7.48 -8.58
N HIS A 195 8.17 6.86 -9.76
CA HIS A 195 8.98 7.39 -10.86
C HIS A 195 8.18 7.84 -12.08
#